data_AF-A0AAU0M8Q5-F1
#
_entry.id   AF-A0AAU0M8Q5-F1
#
_cell.length_a   1.000
_cell.length_b   1.000
_cell.length_c   1.000
_cell.angle_alpha   90.00
_cell.angle_beta   90.00
_cell.angle_gamma   90.00
#
_symmetry.space_group_name_H-M   'P 1'
#
loop_
_entity.id
_entity.type
_entity.pdbx_description
1 polymer ?
#
loop_
_entity_poly.entity_id
_entity_poly.type
_entity_poly.pdbx_seq_one_letter_code
_entity_poly.pdbx_strand_id
1 'polypeptide(L)'
;MPLTPLQLSALAILHEAPSHPYEVYQLMLQRREDRVVKVRPGTLYHAIGRLADEGLLESCGTDRCGNRPERTTYRITDAGRDALRATVDEWVSRPVYEYPRFPCAVAELNKLPADRAVELLITRAGRLDAERALLTETLAYVCGRGLPERFTLDLDYQASMLLAEAHWLRDLAARIGDGTTSWVSPAPAPDPDALPERPLSVSPYYDPARYGPPDPPAYATVDDDITVHAAPAHAAPRRGTPAYATIESTPADPEEQP
;
A
#
# COMPACT_ATOMS: atom_id res chain seq x y z
N MET A 1 -1.11 -19.78 10.98
CA MET A 1 -1.62 -18.42 10.65
C MET A 1 -0.72 -17.89 9.55
N PRO A 2 -1.23 -17.25 8.49
CA PRO A 2 -0.37 -16.73 7.43
C PRO A 2 0.60 -15.71 8.05
N LEU A 3 1.88 -15.81 7.69
CA LEU A 3 2.89 -14.85 8.14
C LEU A 3 2.50 -13.46 7.64
N THR A 4 2.78 -12.42 8.41
CA THR A 4 2.78 -11.05 7.89
C THR A 4 4.06 -10.80 7.07
N PRO A 5 4.10 -9.79 6.17
CA PRO A 5 5.33 -9.45 5.44
C PRO A 5 6.53 -9.21 6.36
N LEU A 6 6.31 -8.57 7.52
CA LEU A 6 7.39 -8.33 8.48
C LEU A 6 7.89 -9.61 9.15
N GLN A 7 6.98 -10.54 9.45
CA GLN A 7 7.35 -11.86 9.96
C GLN A 7 8.12 -12.66 8.91
N LEU A 8 7.69 -12.63 7.64
CA LEU A 8 8.40 -13.29 6.54
C LEU A 8 9.83 -12.76 6.41
N SER A 9 10.02 -11.44 6.34
CA SER A 9 11.36 -10.84 6.24
C SER A 9 12.23 -11.12 7.46
N ALA A 10 11.67 -11.07 8.67
CA ALA A 10 12.42 -11.39 9.90
C ALA A 10 12.89 -12.85 9.92
N LEU A 11 12.01 -13.75 9.51
CA LEU A 11 12.27 -15.17 9.48
C LEU A 11 13.24 -15.55 8.35
N ALA A 12 13.21 -14.86 7.21
CA ALA A 12 14.22 -14.98 6.16
C ALA A 12 15.62 -14.57 6.63
N ILE A 13 15.76 -13.47 7.38
CA ILE A 13 17.05 -13.09 7.98
C ILE A 13 17.53 -14.14 8.99
N LEU A 14 16.65 -14.61 9.87
CA LEU A 14 16.99 -15.62 10.88
C LEU A 14 17.25 -17.01 10.28
N HIS A 15 16.84 -17.23 9.03
CA HIS A 15 17.23 -18.41 8.26
C HIS A 15 18.70 -18.36 7.83
N GLU A 16 19.29 -17.18 7.67
CA GLU A 16 20.71 -17.05 7.32
C GLU A 16 21.62 -17.31 8.52
N ALA A 17 21.27 -16.76 9.69
CA ALA A 17 22.01 -16.98 10.93
C ALA A 17 21.16 -16.67 12.17
N PRO A 18 21.43 -17.32 13.32
CA PRO A 18 20.86 -16.89 14.60
C PRO A 18 21.25 -15.43 14.89
N SER A 19 20.30 -14.63 15.37
CA SER A 19 20.54 -13.19 15.62
C SER A 19 19.67 -12.64 16.73
N HIS A 20 20.14 -11.57 17.36
CA HIS A 20 19.33 -10.78 18.28
C HIS A 20 18.34 -9.89 17.50
N PRO A 21 17.12 -9.59 18.00
CA PRO A 21 16.15 -8.74 17.29
C PRO A 21 16.68 -7.38 16.84
N TYR A 22 17.59 -6.79 17.61
CA TYR A 22 18.29 -5.56 17.23
C TYR A 22 19.17 -5.74 15.98
N GLU A 23 19.88 -6.86 15.85
CA GLU A 23 20.73 -7.15 14.70
C GLU A 23 19.87 -7.41 13.46
N VAL A 24 18.75 -8.12 13.62
CA VAL A 24 17.74 -8.28 12.56
C VAL A 24 17.26 -6.90 12.09
N TYR A 25 16.92 -6.00 13.02
CA TYR A 25 16.49 -4.63 12.69
C TYR A 25 17.58 -3.86 11.92
N GLN A 26 18.82 -3.89 12.40
CA GLN A 26 19.93 -3.20 11.73
C GLN A 26 20.19 -3.77 10.34
N LEU A 27 20.14 -5.09 10.18
CA LEU A 27 20.35 -5.74 8.90
C LEU A 27 19.23 -5.42 7.89
N MET A 28 17.97 -5.38 8.35
CA MET A 28 16.85 -4.94 7.51
C MET A 28 17.08 -3.53 6.97
N LEU A 29 17.51 -2.59 7.81
CA LEU A 29 17.79 -1.22 7.36
C LEU A 29 19.02 -1.17 6.44
N GLN A 30 20.07 -1.92 6.76
CA GLN A 30 21.27 -1.99 5.94
C GLN A 30 20.97 -2.51 4.53
N ARG A 31 20.08 -3.51 4.42
CA ARG A 31 19.64 -4.09 3.14
C ARG A 31 18.51 -3.32 2.47
N ARG A 32 18.04 -2.23 3.10
CA ARG A 32 16.90 -1.43 2.62
C ARG A 32 15.62 -2.25 2.44
N GLU A 33 15.40 -3.22 3.32
CA GLU A 33 14.14 -3.99 3.42
C GLU A 33 12.93 -3.08 3.70
N ASP A 34 13.18 -1.86 4.19
CA ASP A 34 12.17 -0.81 4.35
C ASP A 34 11.48 -0.41 3.02
N ARG A 35 12.02 -0.84 1.88
CA ARG A 35 11.40 -0.75 0.54
C ARG A 35 10.29 -1.76 0.30
N VAL A 36 10.39 -2.96 0.87
CA VAL A 36 9.43 -4.07 0.64
C VAL A 36 8.52 -4.28 1.84
N VAL A 37 8.95 -3.89 3.04
CA VAL A 37 8.17 -4.03 4.26
C VAL A 37 8.35 -2.86 5.20
N LYS A 38 7.27 -2.46 5.86
CA LYS A 38 7.33 -1.42 6.88
C LYS A 38 8.03 -1.92 8.15
N VAL A 39 9.27 -1.51 8.36
CA VAL A 39 10.06 -1.89 9.54
C VAL A 39 9.94 -0.83 10.64
N ARG A 40 9.50 -1.24 11.83
CA ARG A 40 9.54 -0.44 13.05
C ARG A 40 10.09 -1.29 14.20
N PRO A 41 10.99 -0.78 15.06
CA PRO A 41 11.58 -1.57 16.14
C PRO A 41 10.53 -2.29 16.99
N GLY A 42 9.58 -1.56 17.58
CA GLY A 42 8.57 -2.16 18.44
C GLY A 42 7.76 -3.27 17.73
N THR A 43 7.35 -3.03 16.48
CA THR A 43 6.59 -4.02 15.70
C THR A 43 7.43 -5.23 15.33
N LEU A 44 8.71 -5.06 15.00
CA LEU A 44 9.62 -6.16 14.67
C LEU A 44 9.91 -7.04 15.89
N TYR A 45 10.14 -6.43 17.06
CA TYR A 45 10.40 -7.18 18.29
C TYR A 45 9.17 -7.99 18.69
N HIS A 46 7.97 -7.41 18.58
CA HIS A 46 6.71 -8.14 18.75
C HIS A 46 6.54 -9.26 17.72
N ALA A 47 6.88 -9.02 16.45
CA ALA A 47 6.79 -10.04 15.40
C ALA A 47 7.71 -11.24 15.69
N ILE A 48 8.95 -10.99 16.13
CA ILE A 48 9.90 -12.05 16.51
C ILE A 48 9.40 -12.82 17.73
N GLY A 49 8.89 -12.13 18.76
CA GLY A 49 8.29 -12.77 19.93
C GLY A 49 7.13 -13.70 19.55
N ARG A 50 6.22 -13.23 18.69
CA ARG A 50 5.12 -14.07 18.17
C ARG A 50 5.60 -15.28 17.40
N LEU A 51 6.62 -15.13 16.55
CA LEU A 51 7.20 -16.26 15.82
C LEU A 51 7.80 -17.31 16.77
N ALA A 52 8.36 -16.88 17.91
CA ALA A 52 8.84 -17.79 18.95
C ALA A 52 7.69 -18.47 19.71
N ASP A 53 6.65 -17.72 20.08
CA ASP A 53 5.43 -18.26 20.72
C ASP A 53 4.73 -19.29 19.82
N GLU A 54 4.78 -19.11 18.50
CA GLU A 54 4.25 -20.02 17.49
C GLU A 54 5.20 -21.20 17.17
N GLY A 55 6.36 -21.30 17.84
CA GLY A 55 7.34 -22.38 17.66
C GLY A 55 8.14 -22.33 16.35
N LEU A 56 8.04 -21.22 15.61
CA LEU A 56 8.77 -20.99 14.36
C LEU A 56 10.20 -20.50 14.60
N LEU A 57 10.45 -19.94 15.77
CA LEU A 57 11.76 -19.58 16.29
C LEU A 57 11.97 -20.22 17.66
N GLU A 58 13.22 -20.43 18.03
CA GLU A 58 13.63 -20.85 19.37
C GLU A 58 14.72 -19.93 19.93
N SER A 59 14.66 -19.69 21.24
CA SER A 59 15.69 -18.94 21.96
C SER A 59 16.93 -19.80 22.14
N CYS A 60 18.09 -19.33 21.70
CA CYS A 60 19.37 -20.04 21.83
C CYS A 60 20.10 -19.76 23.15
N GLY A 61 19.45 -19.13 24.12
CA GLY A 61 20.05 -18.70 25.38
C GLY A 61 20.59 -17.26 25.33
N THR A 62 20.79 -16.69 26.51
CA THR A 62 21.29 -15.32 26.72
C THR A 62 22.80 -15.34 26.93
N ASP A 63 23.57 -14.91 25.94
CA ASP A 63 25.01 -14.68 26.17
C ASP A 63 25.20 -13.45 27.05
N ARG A 64 25.75 -13.66 28.25
CA ARG A 64 26.02 -12.61 29.23
C ARG A 64 27.46 -12.13 29.07
N CYS A 65 27.71 -11.19 28.16
CA CYS A 65 28.98 -10.46 28.11
C CYS A 65 28.93 -9.19 28.95
N GLY A 66 29.32 -9.29 30.23
CA GLY A 66 29.57 -8.15 31.12
C GLY A 66 28.31 -7.45 31.67
N ASN A 67 28.41 -6.13 31.92
CA ASN A 67 27.38 -5.30 32.58
C ASN A 67 26.26 -4.79 31.63
N ARG A 68 25.95 -5.54 30.56
CA ARG A 68 24.89 -5.19 29.60
C ARG A 68 23.64 -6.05 29.85
N PRO A 69 22.43 -5.53 29.54
CA PRO A 69 21.19 -6.31 29.69
C PRO A 69 21.24 -7.59 28.85
N GLU A 70 20.59 -8.64 29.35
CA GLU A 70 20.50 -9.95 28.70
C GLU A 70 20.02 -9.81 27.25
N ARG A 71 20.77 -10.38 26.30
CA ARG A 71 20.44 -10.39 24.87
C ARG A 71 20.01 -11.79 24.48
N THR A 72 18.72 -11.97 24.21
CA THR A 72 18.18 -13.23 23.72
C THR A 72 18.38 -13.34 22.21
N THR A 73 19.17 -14.32 21.79
CA THR A 73 19.35 -14.67 20.37
C THR A 73 18.29 -15.67 19.94
N TYR A 74 17.71 -15.47 18.76
CA TYR A 74 16.73 -16.39 18.18
C TYR A 74 17.35 -17.17 17.02
N ARG A 75 16.91 -18.42 16.85
CA ARG A 75 17.23 -19.29 15.72
C ARG A 75 15.96 -19.85 15.12
N ILE A 76 15.93 -20.00 13.80
CA ILE A 76 14.81 -20.61 13.08
C ILE A 76 14.72 -22.12 13.36
N THR A 77 13.51 -22.62 13.62
CA THR A 77 13.22 -24.05 13.80
C THR A 77 12.97 -24.73 12.44
N ASP A 78 12.82 -26.06 12.41
CA ASP A 78 12.36 -26.75 11.20
C ASP A 78 10.97 -26.27 10.76
N ALA A 79 10.04 -26.14 11.72
CA ALA A 79 8.71 -25.59 11.45
C ALA A 79 8.76 -24.17 10.90
N GLY A 80 9.70 -23.34 11.38
CA GLY A 80 9.96 -22.01 10.81
C GLY A 80 10.41 -22.07 9.35
N ARG A 81 11.34 -22.96 9.02
CA ARG A 81 11.82 -23.14 7.63
C ARG A 81 10.69 -23.56 6.68
N ASP A 82 9.84 -24.48 7.14
CA ASP A 82 8.69 -24.93 6.34
C ASP A 82 7.66 -23.81 6.17
N ALA A 83 7.38 -23.04 7.22
CA ALA A 83 6.50 -21.87 7.15
C ALA A 83 7.03 -20.79 6.20
N LEU A 84 8.35 -20.53 6.20
CA LEU A 84 9.01 -19.62 5.24
C LEU A 84 8.71 -20.04 3.81
N ARG A 85 9.01 -21.30 3.49
CA ARG A 85 8.89 -21.83 2.14
C ARG A 85 7.44 -21.85 1.67
N ALA A 86 6.53 -22.32 2.50
CA ALA A 86 5.11 -22.37 2.20
C ALA A 86 4.53 -20.97 1.94
N THR A 87 4.95 -19.97 2.72
CA THR A 87 4.49 -18.59 2.52
C THR A 87 5.03 -17.99 1.22
N VAL A 88 6.32 -18.20 0.90
CA VAL A 88 6.89 -17.74 -0.37
C VAL A 88 6.19 -18.41 -1.56
N ASP A 89 5.93 -19.71 -1.49
CA ASP A 89 5.21 -20.46 -2.53
C ASP A 89 3.79 -19.91 -2.72
N GLU A 90 3.05 -19.67 -1.64
CA GLU A 90 1.71 -19.09 -1.70
C GLU A 90 1.71 -17.69 -2.32
N TRP A 91 2.61 -16.80 -1.88
CA TRP A 91 2.60 -15.39 -2.32
C TRP A 91 3.09 -15.22 -3.75
N VAL A 92 4.00 -16.08 -4.21
CA VAL A 92 4.46 -16.06 -5.60
C VAL A 92 3.40 -16.67 -6.53
N SER A 93 2.72 -17.74 -6.11
CA SER A 93 1.75 -18.45 -6.96
C SER A 93 0.37 -17.79 -7.00
N ARG A 94 -0.03 -17.10 -5.93
CA ARG A 94 -1.36 -16.51 -5.79
C ARG A 94 -1.27 -14.99 -5.66
N PRO A 95 -1.61 -14.24 -6.73
CA PRO A 95 -1.68 -12.80 -6.62
C PRO A 95 -2.76 -12.39 -5.63
N VAL A 96 -2.45 -11.41 -4.80
CA VAL A 96 -3.41 -10.77 -3.89
C VAL A 96 -3.64 -9.36 -4.39
N TYR A 97 -4.91 -8.96 -4.49
CA TYR A 97 -5.21 -7.56 -4.77
C TYR A 97 -4.90 -6.72 -3.54
N GLU A 98 -3.81 -5.99 -3.62
CA GLU A 98 -3.53 -4.93 -2.66
C GLU A 98 -4.48 -3.76 -2.91
N TYR A 99 -4.71 -2.91 -1.91
CA TYR A 99 -5.50 -1.68 -2.06
C TYR A 99 -4.55 -0.46 -2.09
N PRO A 100 -3.70 -0.33 -3.13
CA PRO A 100 -2.77 0.79 -3.24
C PRO A 100 -3.54 2.09 -3.48
N ARG A 101 -3.01 3.19 -2.91
CA ARG A 101 -3.63 4.51 -3.00
C ARG A 101 -3.68 5.06 -4.41
N PHE A 102 -2.68 4.75 -5.25
CA PHE A 102 -2.53 5.39 -6.55
C PHE A 102 -3.63 4.97 -7.56
N PRO A 103 -3.97 3.68 -7.72
CA PRO A 103 -5.15 3.29 -8.51
C PRO A 103 -6.45 3.94 -8.07
N CYS A 104 -6.68 4.12 -6.75
CA CYS A 104 -7.83 4.88 -6.26
C CYS A 104 -7.78 6.35 -6.73
N ALA A 105 -6.60 6.99 -6.69
CA ALA A 105 -6.46 8.36 -7.19
C ALA A 105 -6.65 8.45 -8.72
N VAL A 106 -6.21 7.45 -9.48
CA VAL A 106 -6.44 7.37 -10.94
C VAL A 106 -7.92 7.26 -11.26
N ALA A 107 -8.67 6.44 -10.51
CA ALA A 107 -10.12 6.30 -10.68
C ALA A 107 -10.87 7.63 -10.51
N GLU A 108 -10.29 8.57 -9.77
CA GLU A 108 -10.86 9.87 -9.43
C GLU A 108 -10.19 11.04 -10.16
N LEU A 109 -9.27 10.76 -11.09
CA LEU A 109 -8.42 11.76 -11.73
C LEU A 109 -9.23 12.76 -12.57
N ASN A 110 -10.37 12.32 -13.13
CA ASN A 110 -11.31 13.15 -13.90
C ASN A 110 -11.96 14.28 -13.10
N LYS A 111 -11.83 14.29 -11.77
CA LYS A 111 -12.26 15.40 -10.90
C LYS A 111 -11.31 16.59 -10.95
N LEU A 112 -10.14 16.45 -11.56
CA LEU A 112 -9.18 17.54 -11.74
C LEU A 112 -9.29 18.18 -13.13
N PRO A 113 -9.00 19.49 -13.24
CA PRO A 113 -8.72 20.12 -14.54
C PRO A 113 -7.65 19.36 -15.33
N ALA A 114 -7.76 19.35 -16.66
CA ALA A 114 -6.89 18.57 -17.55
C ALA A 114 -5.41 18.94 -17.40
N ASP A 115 -5.11 20.24 -17.39
CA ASP A 115 -3.78 20.80 -17.16
C ASP A 115 -3.19 20.36 -15.83
N ARG A 116 -4.00 20.38 -14.76
CA ARG A 116 -3.58 19.92 -13.44
C ARG A 116 -3.32 18.41 -13.39
N ALA A 117 -4.16 17.61 -14.05
CA ALA A 117 -3.96 16.17 -14.15
C ALA A 117 -2.64 15.86 -14.88
N VAL A 118 -2.37 16.50 -16.03
CA VAL A 118 -1.13 16.36 -16.79
C VAL A 118 0.09 16.71 -15.94
N GLU A 119 0.08 17.87 -15.27
CA GLU A 119 1.19 18.31 -14.41
C GLU A 119 1.52 17.28 -13.31
N LEU A 120 0.50 16.76 -12.63
CA LEU A 120 0.67 15.78 -11.55
C LEU A 120 1.17 14.42 -12.05
N LEU A 121 0.68 13.96 -13.20
CA LEU A 121 1.13 12.71 -13.83
C LEU A 121 2.62 12.81 -14.21
N ILE A 122 3.02 13.91 -14.85
CA ILE A 122 4.43 14.15 -15.21
C ILE A 122 5.31 14.28 -13.97
N THR A 123 4.85 15.01 -12.95
CA THR A 123 5.57 15.14 -11.68
C THR A 123 5.78 13.78 -11.01
N ARG A 124 4.74 12.92 -11.00
CA ARG A 124 4.86 11.57 -10.46
C ARG A 124 5.83 10.74 -11.29
N ALA A 125 5.75 10.76 -12.62
CA ALA A 125 6.64 10.02 -13.50
C ALA A 125 8.12 10.37 -13.23
N GLY A 126 8.45 11.65 -13.07
CA GLY A 126 9.82 12.07 -12.73
C GLY A 126 10.30 11.58 -11.37
N ARG A 127 9.42 11.46 -10.36
CA ARG A 127 9.77 10.86 -9.06
C ARG A 127 10.04 9.37 -9.18
N LEU A 128 9.23 8.65 -9.96
CA LEU A 128 9.43 7.22 -10.21
C LEU A 128 10.73 6.96 -11.00
N ASP A 129 11.10 7.84 -11.93
CA ASP A 129 12.39 7.76 -12.62
C ASP A 129 13.58 7.90 -11.68
N ALA A 130 13.52 8.89 -10.78
CA ALA A 130 14.58 9.13 -9.81
C ALA A 130 14.74 7.92 -8.89
N GLU A 131 13.63 7.33 -8.43
CA GLU A 131 13.66 6.09 -7.64
C GLU A 131 14.22 4.92 -8.44
N ARG A 132 13.74 4.71 -9.67
CA ARG A 132 14.24 3.67 -10.57
C ARG A 132 15.75 3.82 -10.81
N ALA A 133 16.24 5.03 -11.02
CA ALA A 133 17.65 5.30 -11.26
C ALA A 133 18.52 4.79 -10.09
N LEU A 134 18.12 5.09 -8.84
CA LEU A 134 18.79 4.59 -7.64
C LEU A 134 18.81 3.06 -7.60
N LEU A 135 17.71 2.40 -7.98
CA LEU A 135 17.64 0.94 -7.98
C LEU A 135 18.55 0.33 -9.04
N THR A 136 18.55 0.89 -10.25
CA THR A 136 19.39 0.42 -11.36
C THR A 136 20.88 0.66 -11.10
N GLU A 137 21.24 1.76 -10.44
CA GLU A 137 22.61 2.01 -10.00
C GLU A 137 23.04 0.99 -8.93
N THR A 138 22.17 0.71 -7.96
CA THR A 138 22.41 -0.30 -6.92
C THR A 138 22.61 -1.68 -7.53
N LEU A 139 21.73 -2.08 -8.46
CA LEU A 139 21.83 -3.32 -9.23
C LEU A 139 23.17 -3.42 -9.96
N ALA A 140 23.54 -2.40 -10.73
CA ALA A 140 24.81 -2.38 -11.45
C ALA A 140 26.01 -2.49 -10.50
N TYR A 141 25.96 -1.80 -9.35
CA TYR A 141 27.01 -1.85 -8.34
C TYR A 141 27.18 -3.26 -7.73
N VAL A 142 26.09 -3.89 -7.28
CA VAL A 142 26.19 -5.22 -6.62
C VAL A 142 26.51 -6.34 -7.60
N CYS A 143 25.93 -6.31 -8.81
CA CYS A 143 26.23 -7.28 -9.86
C CYS A 143 27.69 -7.15 -10.33
N GLY A 144 28.20 -5.92 -10.48
CA GLY A 144 29.62 -5.66 -10.80
C GLY A 144 30.59 -6.17 -9.74
N ARG A 145 30.13 -6.44 -8.52
CA ARG A 145 30.88 -7.04 -7.41
C ARG A 145 30.73 -8.56 -7.31
N GLY A 146 30.02 -9.18 -8.25
CA GLY A 146 29.87 -10.63 -8.34
C GLY A 146 28.74 -11.21 -7.50
N LEU A 147 27.81 -10.38 -6.99
CA LEU A 147 26.60 -10.90 -6.34
C LEU A 147 25.73 -11.62 -7.39
N PRO A 148 25.35 -12.89 -7.19
CA PRO A 148 24.49 -13.60 -8.14
C PRO A 148 23.09 -12.98 -8.27
N GLU A 149 22.54 -12.97 -9.48
CA GLU A 149 21.24 -12.40 -9.84
C GLU A 149 20.08 -12.81 -8.92
N ARG A 150 20.06 -14.07 -8.45
CA ARG A 150 19.01 -14.56 -7.54
C ARG A 150 18.88 -13.76 -6.24
N PHE A 151 19.91 -13.00 -5.84
CA PHE A 151 19.90 -12.14 -4.65
C PHE A 151 19.51 -10.69 -4.96
N THR A 152 19.15 -10.38 -6.20
CA THR A 152 18.79 -9.02 -6.64
C THR A 152 17.46 -8.99 -7.41
N LEU A 153 16.70 -10.10 -7.40
CA LEU A 153 15.44 -10.22 -8.13
C LEU A 153 14.39 -9.20 -7.66
N ASP A 154 14.36 -8.89 -6.37
CA ASP A 154 13.49 -7.87 -5.79
C ASP A 154 13.80 -6.48 -6.34
N LEU A 155 15.08 -6.14 -6.47
CA LEU A 155 15.54 -4.86 -7.01
C LEU A 155 15.14 -4.71 -8.48
N ASP A 156 15.36 -5.76 -9.28
CA ASP A 156 15.04 -5.78 -10.71
C ASP A 156 13.53 -5.70 -10.94
N TYR A 157 12.75 -6.48 -10.18
CA TYR A 157 11.29 -6.41 -10.20
C TYR A 157 10.80 -4.99 -9.88
N GLN A 158 11.29 -4.37 -8.81
CA GLN A 158 10.88 -3.02 -8.43
C GLN A 158 11.26 -1.99 -9.50
N ALA A 159 12.48 -2.05 -10.05
CA ALA A 159 12.91 -1.15 -11.13
C ALA A 159 12.04 -1.31 -12.39
N SER A 160 11.63 -2.53 -12.71
CA SER A 160 10.76 -2.85 -13.84
C SER A 160 9.34 -2.31 -13.64
N MET A 161 8.78 -2.43 -12.43
CA MET A 161 7.44 -1.89 -12.12
C MET A 161 7.42 -0.36 -12.14
N LEU A 162 8.47 0.29 -11.61
CA LEU A 162 8.62 1.75 -11.68
C LEU A 162 8.72 2.24 -13.13
N LEU A 163 9.43 1.51 -13.99
CA LEU A 163 9.52 1.82 -15.42
C LEU A 163 8.15 1.75 -16.09
N ALA A 164 7.41 0.67 -15.85
CA ALA A 164 6.09 0.45 -16.43
C ALA A 164 5.10 1.54 -16.00
N GLU A 165 5.06 1.87 -14.71
CA GLU A 165 4.18 2.93 -14.20
C GLU A 165 4.59 4.30 -14.77
N ALA A 166 5.88 4.66 -14.75
CA ALA A 166 6.35 5.93 -15.29
C ALA A 166 6.04 6.08 -16.79
N HIS A 167 6.16 5.01 -17.57
CA HIS A 167 5.78 5.00 -18.98
C HIS A 167 4.28 5.26 -19.14
N TRP A 168 3.44 4.49 -18.44
CA TRP A 168 1.99 4.65 -18.50
C TRP A 168 1.53 6.07 -18.12
N LEU A 169 2.14 6.68 -17.10
CA LEU A 169 1.84 8.04 -16.66
C LEU A 169 2.11 9.08 -17.76
N ARG A 170 3.25 8.96 -18.46
CA ARG A 170 3.60 9.91 -19.53
C ARG A 170 2.69 9.72 -20.74
N ASP A 171 2.39 8.48 -21.10
CA ASP A 171 1.48 8.20 -22.20
C ASP A 171 0.08 8.75 -21.93
N LEU A 172 -0.44 8.58 -20.70
CA LEU A 172 -1.70 9.17 -20.31
C LEU A 172 -1.64 10.71 -20.34
N ALA A 173 -0.59 11.31 -19.78
CA ALA A 173 -0.41 12.75 -19.79
C ALA A 173 -0.36 13.33 -21.22
N ALA A 174 0.32 12.65 -22.15
CA ALA A 174 0.37 13.03 -23.56
C ALA A 174 -1.03 13.01 -24.19
N ARG A 175 -1.78 11.91 -24.03
CA ARG A 175 -3.14 11.79 -24.58
C ARG A 175 -4.14 12.79 -24.00
N ILE A 176 -3.96 13.20 -22.74
CA ILE A 176 -4.78 14.26 -22.14
C ILE A 176 -4.38 15.62 -22.73
N GLY A 177 -3.07 15.89 -22.79
CA GLY A 177 -2.52 17.17 -23.26
C GLY A 177 -2.79 17.45 -24.74
N ASP A 178 -2.84 16.42 -25.59
CA ASP A 178 -3.17 16.55 -27.01
C ASP A 178 -4.67 16.40 -27.34
N GLY A 179 -5.49 16.11 -26.33
CA GLY A 179 -6.95 15.96 -26.47
C GLY A 179 -7.40 14.61 -27.04
N THR A 180 -6.50 13.64 -27.29
CA THR A 180 -6.86 12.27 -27.69
C THR A 180 -7.79 11.61 -26.68
N THR A 181 -7.58 11.89 -25.39
CA THR A 181 -8.50 11.52 -24.31
C THR A 181 -9.38 12.71 -23.96
N SER A 182 -10.69 12.60 -24.26
CA SER A 182 -11.66 13.64 -23.89
C SER A 182 -11.64 13.87 -22.38
N TRP A 183 -11.47 15.12 -21.99
CA TRP A 183 -11.42 15.57 -20.58
C TRP A 183 -12.61 16.46 -20.23
N VAL A 184 -13.77 16.17 -20.83
CA VAL A 184 -15.01 16.93 -20.62
C VAL A 184 -15.73 16.41 -19.38
N SER A 185 -16.13 17.35 -18.52
CA SER A 185 -16.96 17.11 -17.34
C SER A 185 -18.31 17.83 -17.53
N PRO A 186 -19.45 17.27 -17.10
CA PRO A 186 -19.59 16.03 -16.30
C PRO A 186 -19.54 14.74 -17.14
N ALA A 187 -19.33 13.62 -16.46
CA ALA A 187 -19.51 12.30 -17.07
C ALA A 187 -20.90 12.21 -17.71
N PRO A 188 -21.04 11.56 -18.88
CA PRO A 188 -22.36 11.28 -19.43
C PRO A 188 -23.17 10.49 -18.41
N ALA A 189 -24.47 10.78 -18.30
CA ALA A 189 -25.35 9.99 -17.46
C ALA A 189 -25.22 8.51 -17.87
N PRO A 190 -25.06 7.57 -16.91
CA PRO A 190 -25.03 6.17 -17.26
C PRO A 190 -26.35 5.84 -17.96
N ASP A 191 -26.26 5.30 -19.17
CA ASP A 191 -27.41 4.73 -19.85
C ASP A 191 -27.82 3.46 -19.09
N PRO A 192 -28.98 3.43 -18.43
CA PRO A 192 -29.41 2.29 -17.62
C PRO A 192 -29.56 1.01 -18.45
N ASP A 193 -29.79 1.14 -19.77
CA ASP A 193 -29.93 0.02 -20.69
C ASP A 193 -28.57 -0.42 -21.30
N ALA A 194 -27.50 0.37 -21.12
CA ALA A 194 -26.16 0.06 -21.62
C ALA A 194 -25.27 -0.68 -20.61
N LEU A 195 -25.74 -0.87 -19.38
CA LEU A 195 -25.03 -1.69 -18.40
C LEU A 195 -25.20 -3.17 -18.76
N PRO A 196 -24.13 -3.96 -18.75
CA PRO A 196 -24.25 -5.39 -19.03
C PRO A 196 -25.12 -6.06 -17.95
N GLU A 197 -25.99 -6.99 -18.37
CA GLU A 197 -26.86 -7.79 -17.48
C GLU A 197 -26.08 -8.57 -16.40
N ARG A 198 -24.76 -8.72 -16.58
CA ARG A 198 -23.85 -9.36 -15.64
C ARG A 198 -22.79 -8.36 -15.17
N PRO A 199 -22.43 -8.32 -13.88
CA PRO A 199 -21.34 -7.46 -13.40
C PRO A 199 -20.08 -7.65 -14.25
N LEU A 200 -19.48 -6.52 -14.66
CA LEU A 200 -18.35 -6.44 -15.60
C LEU A 200 -17.11 -7.24 -15.16
N SER A 201 -17.02 -7.59 -13.88
CA SER A 201 -16.03 -8.48 -13.30
C SER A 201 -16.40 -8.67 -11.84
N VAL A 202 -16.63 -9.91 -11.39
CA VAL A 202 -16.26 -10.23 -10.00
C VAL A 202 -14.75 -10.21 -10.01
N SER A 203 -14.14 -9.30 -9.24
CA SER A 203 -12.70 -9.30 -9.05
C SER A 203 -12.24 -10.75 -8.89
N PRO A 204 -11.24 -11.25 -9.63
CA PRO A 204 -10.76 -12.61 -9.44
C PRO A 204 -10.21 -12.83 -8.03
N TYR A 205 -10.03 -11.74 -7.27
CA TYR A 205 -9.61 -11.68 -5.88
C TYR A 205 -10.78 -11.49 -4.90
N TYR A 206 -12.01 -11.48 -5.40
CA TYR A 206 -13.21 -11.50 -4.56
C TYR A 206 -13.24 -12.83 -3.81
N ASP A 207 -13.02 -12.76 -2.51
CA ASP A 207 -13.16 -13.90 -1.62
C ASP A 207 -14.58 -13.91 -1.04
N PRO A 208 -15.50 -14.76 -1.58
CA PRO A 208 -16.87 -14.80 -1.08
C PRO A 208 -16.95 -15.29 0.37
N ALA A 209 -15.93 -15.97 0.89
CA ALA A 209 -15.89 -16.36 2.30
C ALA A 209 -15.66 -15.14 3.22
N ARG A 210 -15.06 -14.07 2.69
CA ARG A 210 -14.76 -12.84 3.44
C ARG A 210 -15.84 -11.76 3.30
N TYR A 211 -16.50 -11.70 2.14
CA TYR A 211 -17.42 -10.61 1.80
C TYR A 211 -18.87 -11.06 1.52
N GLY A 212 -19.17 -12.37 1.64
CA GLY A 212 -20.46 -12.93 1.20
C GLY A 212 -20.49 -13.13 -0.32
N PRO A 213 -21.61 -13.57 -0.91
CA PRO A 213 -21.83 -13.40 -2.35
C PRO A 213 -21.99 -11.91 -2.68
N PRO A 214 -21.59 -11.44 -3.88
CA PRO A 214 -21.86 -10.07 -4.28
C PRO A 214 -23.38 -9.86 -4.29
N ASP A 215 -23.86 -8.79 -3.65
CA ASP A 215 -25.29 -8.44 -3.74
C ASP A 215 -25.66 -8.27 -5.22
N PRO A 216 -26.83 -8.77 -5.65
CA PRO A 216 -27.33 -8.44 -6.98
C PRO A 216 -27.39 -6.92 -7.09
N PRO A 217 -27.09 -6.35 -8.27
CA PRO A 217 -27.10 -4.91 -8.43
C PRO A 217 -28.45 -4.33 -7.99
N ALA A 218 -28.41 -3.27 -7.18
CA ALA A 218 -29.57 -2.66 -6.51
C ALA A 218 -30.65 -2.07 -7.45
N TYR A 219 -30.53 -2.24 -8.76
CA TYR A 219 -31.51 -1.77 -9.75
C TYR A 219 -32.55 -2.84 -10.14
N ALA A 220 -32.47 -4.05 -9.61
CA ALA A 220 -33.42 -5.12 -9.90
C ALA A 220 -34.69 -5.04 -9.03
N THR A 221 -35.45 -3.96 -9.16
CA THR A 221 -36.92 -3.90 -9.03
C THR A 221 -37.36 -2.46 -9.25
N VAL A 222 -37.77 -2.13 -10.48
CA VAL A 222 -38.77 -1.08 -10.67
C VAL A 222 -40.11 -1.76 -10.38
N ASP A 223 -40.69 -1.48 -9.22
CA ASP A 223 -42.08 -1.81 -8.97
C ASP A 223 -42.93 -0.88 -9.86
N ASP A 224 -43.69 -1.45 -10.79
CA ASP A 224 -44.54 -0.73 -11.76
C ASP A 224 -45.76 -0.04 -11.12
N ASP A 225 -45.91 -0.07 -9.79
CA ASP A 225 -47.06 0.49 -9.08
C ASP A 225 -46.63 1.46 -7.97
N ILE A 226 -46.32 2.71 -8.33
CA ILE A 226 -46.35 3.82 -7.36
C ILE A 226 -47.43 4.82 -7.77
N THR A 227 -48.60 4.68 -7.16
CA THR A 227 -49.59 5.75 -7.06
C THR A 227 -49.02 6.86 -6.15
N VAL A 228 -48.84 8.06 -6.71
CA VAL A 228 -48.36 9.24 -5.98
C VAL A 228 -49.46 9.74 -5.04
N HIS A 229 -49.32 9.51 -3.73
CA HIS A 229 -50.06 10.27 -2.73
C HIS A 229 -49.27 11.52 -2.33
N ALA A 230 -49.81 12.69 -2.63
CA ALA A 230 -49.27 13.98 -2.19
C ALA A 230 -49.34 14.08 -0.65
N ALA A 231 -48.21 14.38 0.00
CA ALA A 231 -48.17 14.72 1.42
C ALA A 231 -48.56 16.20 1.65
N PRO A 232 -49.28 16.55 2.72
CA PRO A 232 -49.73 17.92 2.97
C PRO A 232 -48.64 18.79 3.60
N ALA A 233 -48.84 20.11 3.48
CA ALA A 233 -47.89 21.14 3.84
C ALA A 233 -47.81 21.49 5.35
N HIS A 234 -46.63 21.99 5.73
CA HIS A 234 -46.24 22.84 6.87
C HIS A 234 -46.10 22.24 8.30
N ALA A 235 -44.89 22.35 8.87
CA ALA A 235 -44.57 23.37 9.89
C ALA A 235 -43.06 23.37 10.27
N ALA A 236 -42.48 24.55 10.50
CA ALA A 236 -41.19 24.77 11.17
C ALA A 236 -41.44 25.45 12.55
N PRO A 237 -40.45 25.78 13.41
CA PRO A 237 -39.04 25.35 13.56
C PRO A 237 -38.65 25.00 15.04
N ARG A 238 -37.38 24.62 15.31
CA ARG A 238 -36.50 25.30 16.31
C ARG A 238 -35.07 24.72 16.46
N ARG A 239 -34.11 25.64 16.28
CA ARG A 239 -32.75 25.86 16.86
C ARG A 239 -31.95 24.71 17.49
N GLY A 240 -30.67 24.63 17.08
CA GLY A 240 -29.56 24.19 17.94
C GLY A 240 -28.31 23.72 17.17
N THR A 241 -27.48 24.64 16.68
CA THR A 241 -26.14 24.33 16.15
C THR A 241 -25.08 24.86 17.12
N PRO A 242 -24.01 24.11 17.46
CA PRO A 242 -22.80 24.70 17.99
C PRO A 242 -21.81 25.02 16.86
N ALA A 243 -21.29 26.24 16.90
CA ALA A 243 -20.30 26.79 15.99
C ALA A 243 -18.89 26.25 16.28
N TYR A 244 -18.13 25.95 15.22
CA TYR A 244 -16.69 25.80 15.28
C TYR A 244 -16.04 27.20 15.30
N ALA A 245 -15.16 27.44 16.28
CA ALA A 245 -14.41 28.68 16.42
C ALA A 245 -13.24 28.72 15.43
N THR A 246 -13.20 29.80 14.65
CA THR A 246 -12.06 30.26 13.84
C THR A 246 -10.99 30.85 14.76
N ILE A 247 -9.73 30.46 14.56
CA ILE A 247 -8.57 31.13 15.18
C ILE A 247 -8.06 32.15 14.15
N GLU A 248 -8.35 33.43 14.37
CA GLU A 248 -7.68 34.53 13.67
C GLU A 248 -6.47 35.00 14.48
N SER A 249 -5.34 35.13 13.78
CA SER A 249 -4.12 35.77 14.27
C SER A 249 -4.19 37.28 14.03
N THR A 250 -3.82 38.07 15.04
CA THR A 250 -3.65 39.53 14.92
C THR A 250 -2.21 39.90 15.30
N PRO A 251 -1.54 40.83 14.58
CA PRO A 251 -0.11 41.08 14.67
C PRO A 251 0.25 42.03 15.82
N ALA A 252 1.51 41.96 16.27
CA ALA A 252 2.14 42.94 17.13
C ALA A 252 3.11 43.80 16.30
N ASP A 253 3.04 45.12 16.48
CA ASP A 253 3.92 46.16 15.94
C ASP A 253 4.45 46.99 17.15
N PRO A 254 5.41 47.92 17.01
CA PRO A 254 6.85 47.71 17.16
C PRO A 254 7.50 48.52 18.33
N GLU A 255 8.79 48.23 18.57
CA GLU A 255 9.88 49.05 19.15
C GLU A 255 9.69 49.87 20.46
N GLU A 256 10.54 49.62 21.47
CA GLU A 256 11.73 50.46 21.77
C GLU A 256 12.58 49.86 22.93
N GLN A 257 13.91 49.87 22.73
CA GLN A 257 14.95 49.51 23.70
C GLN A 257 15.23 50.67 24.68
N PRO A 258 16.09 50.50 25.70
CA PRO A 258 17.55 50.49 25.51
C PRO A 258 18.25 49.20 26.00
#